data_AF-A0A662QF97-F1
#
_entry.id   AF-A0A662QF97-F1
#
_cell.length_a   1.000
_cell.length_b   1.000
_cell.length_c   1.000
_cell.angle_alpha   90.00
_cell.angle_beta   90.00
_cell.angle_gamma   90.00
#
_symmetry.space_group_name_H-M   'P 1'
#
loop_
_entity.id
_entity.type
_entity.pdbx_description
1 polymer ?
#
loop_
_entity_poly.entity_id
_entity_poly.type
_entity_poly.pdbx_seq_one_letter_code
_entity_poly.pdbx_strand_id
1 'polypeptide(L)'
;MRGRDEYLTPIMKQELKRAISSILGEGGMEVLDFQLRRCMGAGLLEGLIEYPQRLYICLRRIYGDGADAIVMLLGEALIKTYDLDISSRRLLLLIKEGSPDAGEKLREIWASLARRSFRSGGQLHEYRE
;
A
#
# COMPACT_ATOMS: atom_id res chain seq x y z
N MET A 1 16.10 21.82 2.70
CA MET A 1 15.83 20.68 1.80
C MET A 1 14.33 20.61 1.52
N ARG A 2 13.82 21.58 0.75
CA ARG A 2 12.40 21.71 0.38
C ARG A 2 12.19 21.05 -0.99
N GLY A 3 11.08 20.34 -1.16
CA GLY A 3 10.56 19.93 -2.47
C GLY A 3 10.76 18.46 -2.85
N ARG A 4 10.36 17.50 -2.00
CA ARG A 4 9.82 16.24 -2.54
C ARG A 4 8.35 16.51 -2.77
N ASP A 5 8.00 16.94 -3.97
CA ASP A 5 6.60 17.04 -4.38
C ASP A 5 5.91 15.73 -4.01
N GLU A 6 4.81 15.81 -3.25
CA GLU A 6 4.03 14.65 -2.88
C GLU A 6 3.54 13.97 -4.16
N TYR A 7 4.24 12.92 -4.57
CA TYR A 7 3.97 12.17 -5.81
C TYR A 7 2.53 11.63 -5.87
N LEU A 8 1.97 11.29 -4.71
CA LEU A 8 0.53 11.04 -4.57
C LEU A 8 -0.13 12.29 -4.00
N THR A 9 -1.10 12.84 -4.73
CA THR A 9 -1.95 13.89 -4.20
C THR A 9 -2.68 13.42 -2.94
N PRO A 10 -3.14 14.33 -2.06
CA PRO A 10 -3.93 13.95 -0.88
C PRO A 10 -5.12 13.03 -1.20
N ILE A 11 -5.78 13.26 -2.34
CA ILE A 11 -6.89 12.42 -2.83
C ILE A 11 -6.38 11.02 -3.17
N MET A 12 -5.26 10.89 -3.87
CA MET A 12 -4.68 9.58 -4.20
C MET A 12 -4.26 8.81 -2.95
N LYS A 13 -3.73 9.49 -1.93
CA LYS A 13 -3.42 8.88 -0.63
C LYS A 13 -4.69 8.38 0.08
N GLN A 14 -5.80 9.13 0.00
CA GLN A 14 -7.09 8.69 0.53
C GLN A 14 -7.64 7.47 -0.21
N GLU A 15 -7.52 7.43 -1.53
CA GLU A 15 -7.95 6.28 -2.33
C GLU A 15 -7.11 5.05 -2.05
N LEU A 16 -5.79 5.19 -1.92
CA LEU A 16 -4.92 4.11 -1.48
C LEU A 16 -5.31 3.59 -0.09
N LYS A 17 -5.67 4.48 0.85
CA LYS A 17 -6.20 4.10 2.16
C LYS A 17 -7.48 3.30 2.05
N ARG A 18 -8.44 3.77 1.25
CA ARG A 18 -9.72 3.08 1.03
C ARG A 18 -9.52 1.69 0.45
N ALA A 19 -8.65 1.59 -0.56
CA ALA A 19 -8.30 0.32 -1.20
C ALA A 19 -7.66 -0.69 -0.25
N ILE A 20 -6.76 -0.26 0.62
CA ILE A 20 -6.15 -1.16 1.61
C ILE A 20 -7.18 -1.52 2.70
N SER A 21 -7.98 -0.55 3.13
CA SER A 21 -9.01 -0.75 4.15
C SER A 21 -10.15 -1.66 3.67
N SER A 22 -10.45 -1.72 2.38
CA SER A 22 -11.45 -2.65 1.84
C SER A 22 -10.99 -4.10 1.91
N ILE A 23 -9.67 -4.35 1.94
CA ILE A 23 -9.09 -5.68 2.10
C ILE A 23 -8.93 -6.06 3.58
N LEU A 24 -8.37 -5.15 4.39
CA LEU A 24 -8.04 -5.43 5.79
C LEU A 24 -9.22 -5.22 6.77
N GLY A 25 -10.24 -4.47 6.35
CA GLY A 25 -11.24 -3.90 7.25
C GLY A 25 -10.68 -2.79 8.13
N GLU A 26 -11.55 -1.98 8.72
CA GLU A 26 -11.15 -0.84 9.56
C GLU A 26 -10.33 -1.29 10.79
N GLY A 27 -10.80 -2.32 11.50
CA GLY A 27 -10.08 -2.84 12.67
C GLY A 27 -8.72 -3.45 12.33
N GLY A 28 -8.60 -4.16 11.20
CA GLY A 28 -7.32 -4.70 10.73
C GLY A 28 -6.34 -3.58 10.36
N MET A 29 -6.85 -2.53 9.72
CA MET A 29 -6.10 -1.33 9.38
C MET A 29 -5.58 -0.62 10.65
N GLU A 30 -6.42 -0.42 11.67
CA GLU A 30 -6.02 0.21 12.94
C GLU A 30 -4.97 -0.59 13.70
N VAL A 31 -5.16 -1.90 13.86
CA VAL A 31 -4.21 -2.77 14.57
C VAL A 31 -2.85 -2.75 13.87
N LEU A 32 -2.83 -2.88 12.55
CA LEU A 32 -1.58 -2.85 11.79
C LEU A 32 -0.91 -1.47 11.86
N ASP A 33 -1.66 -0.39 11.72
CA ASP A 33 -1.11 0.99 11.84
C ASP A 33 -0.50 1.22 13.22
N PHE A 34 -1.16 0.77 14.29
CA PHE A 34 -0.63 0.85 15.65
C PHE A 34 0.70 0.10 15.82
N GLN A 35 0.77 -1.15 15.34
CA GLN A 35 2.00 -1.95 15.42
C GLN A 35 3.14 -1.31 14.61
N LEU A 36 2.84 -0.78 13.42
CA LEU A 36 3.83 -0.11 12.58
C LEU A 36 4.32 1.19 13.20
N ARG A 37 3.44 2.02 13.78
CA ARG A 37 3.87 3.23 14.51
C ARG A 37 4.81 2.89 15.66
N ARG A 38 4.52 1.82 16.41
CA ARG A 38 5.41 1.36 17.49
C ARG A 38 6.75 0.84 16.96
N CYS A 39 6.77 0.20 15.79
CA CYS A 39 7.98 -0.42 15.23
C CYS A 39 8.89 0.55 14.45
N MET A 40 8.31 1.44 13.65
CA MET A 40 9.04 2.35 12.75
C MET A 40 8.72 3.83 12.92
N GLY A 41 7.81 4.20 13.84
CA GLY A 41 7.41 5.60 14.05
C GLY A 41 6.47 6.15 12.97
N ALA A 42 6.03 5.32 12.03
CA ALA A 42 5.20 5.69 10.89
C ALA A 42 4.06 4.67 10.70
N GLY A 43 2.94 5.14 10.15
CA GLY A 43 1.78 4.30 9.84
C GLY A 43 1.94 3.49 8.56
N LEU A 44 0.94 2.65 8.23
CA LEU A 44 0.99 1.76 7.07
C LEU A 44 1.14 2.53 5.74
N LEU A 45 0.33 3.56 5.54
CA LEU A 45 0.37 4.33 4.28
C LEU A 45 1.70 5.03 4.08
N GLU A 46 2.21 5.68 5.12
CA GLU A 46 3.51 6.33 5.09
C GLU A 46 4.62 5.29 4.87
N GLY A 47 4.55 4.15 5.56
CA GLY A 47 5.48 3.04 5.36
C GLY A 47 5.46 2.50 3.93
N LEU A 48 4.29 2.38 3.30
CA LEU A 48 4.16 1.89 1.92
C LEU A 48 4.70 2.88 0.88
N ILE A 49 4.46 4.17 1.09
CA ILE A 49 4.80 5.23 0.12
C ILE A 49 6.26 5.67 0.28
N GLU A 50 6.68 5.97 1.51
CA GLU A 50 7.95 6.63 1.78
C GLU A 50 9.06 5.66 2.18
N TYR A 51 8.71 4.54 2.84
CA TYR A 51 9.69 3.65 3.48
C TYR A 51 9.41 2.14 3.29
N PRO A 52 9.20 1.64 2.06
CA PRO A 52 8.69 0.27 1.81
C PRO A 52 9.59 -0.84 2.38
N GLN A 53 10.91 -0.68 2.30
CA GLN A 53 11.84 -1.66 2.89
C GLN A 53 11.76 -1.67 4.43
N ARG A 54 11.64 -0.49 5.05
CA ARG A 54 11.50 -0.36 6.51
C ARG A 54 10.17 -0.94 6.99
N LEU A 55 9.10 -0.72 6.22
CA LEU A 55 7.81 -1.37 6.44
C LEU A 55 7.98 -2.89 6.45
N TYR A 56 8.61 -3.48 5.43
CA TYR A 56 8.82 -4.92 5.37
C TYR A 56 9.67 -5.45 6.54
N ILE A 57 10.73 -4.75 6.93
CA ILE A 57 11.53 -5.11 8.11
C ILE A 57 10.65 -5.12 9.38
N CYS A 58 9.75 -4.15 9.52
CA CYS A 58 8.81 -4.13 10.64
C CYS A 58 7.78 -5.26 10.57
N LEU A 59 7.23 -5.56 9.39
CA LEU A 59 6.34 -6.71 9.20
C LEU A 59 7.05 -8.03 9.57
N ARG A 60 8.33 -8.19 9.20
CA ARG A 60 9.16 -9.33 9.63
C ARG A 60 9.34 -9.42 11.14
N ARG A 61 9.43 -8.29 11.84
CA ARG A 61 9.50 -8.26 13.31
C ARG A 61 8.18 -8.64 13.96
N ILE A 62 7.05 -8.25 13.36
CA ILE A 62 5.71 -8.53 13.90
C ILE A 62 5.29 -9.98 13.62
N TYR A 63 5.52 -10.47 12.40
CA TYR A 63 4.95 -11.71 11.90
C TYR A 63 5.98 -12.82 11.63
N GLY A 64 7.27 -12.57 11.85
CA GLY A 64 8.33 -13.53 11.59
C GLY A 64 8.35 -13.99 10.13
N ASP A 65 8.40 -15.31 9.93
CA ASP A 65 8.39 -15.91 8.59
C ASP A 65 7.09 -15.73 7.81
N GLY A 66 5.99 -15.36 8.49
CA GLY A 66 4.72 -15.06 7.86
C GLY A 66 4.67 -13.74 7.09
N ALA A 67 5.66 -12.85 7.25
CA ALA A 67 5.60 -11.52 6.63
C ALA A 67 5.55 -11.56 5.09
N ASP A 68 6.28 -12.48 4.45
CA ASP A 68 6.25 -12.65 2.99
C ASP A 68 4.84 -13.03 2.54
N ALA A 69 4.18 -13.95 3.26
CA ALA A 69 2.82 -14.38 2.96
C ALA A 69 1.81 -13.24 3.14
N ILE A 70 1.93 -12.44 4.21
CA ILE A 70 1.04 -11.29 4.43
C ILE A 70 1.16 -10.26 3.30
N VAL A 71 2.38 -9.91 2.92
CA VAL A 71 2.64 -8.95 1.83
C VAL A 71 2.11 -9.49 0.50
N MET A 72 2.35 -10.78 0.21
CA MET A 72 1.84 -11.40 -1.01
C MET A 72 0.32 -11.50 -1.03
N LEU A 73 -0.35 -11.84 0.07
CA LEU A 73 -1.80 -11.93 0.15
C LEU A 73 -2.47 -10.56 -0.01
N LEU A 74 -1.97 -9.54 0.70
CA LEU A 74 -2.45 -8.17 0.54
C LEU A 74 -2.20 -7.68 -0.90
N GLY A 75 -1.00 -7.92 -1.43
CA GLY A 75 -0.64 -7.60 -2.80
C GLY A 75 -1.58 -8.25 -3.80
N GLU A 76 -1.81 -9.56 -3.69
CA GLU A 76 -2.69 -10.33 -4.56
C GLU A 76 -4.13 -9.82 -4.53
N ALA A 77 -4.63 -9.48 -3.34
CA ALA A 77 -5.96 -8.91 -3.17
C ALA A 77 -6.08 -7.56 -3.89
N LEU A 78 -5.10 -6.65 -3.72
CA LEU A 78 -5.08 -5.36 -4.40
C LEU A 78 -4.90 -5.50 -5.92
N ILE A 79 -4.01 -6.40 -6.37
CA ILE A 79 -3.76 -6.69 -7.78
C ILE A 79 -5.03 -7.16 -8.46
N LYS A 80 -5.78 -8.10 -7.85
CA LYS A 80 -7.04 -8.60 -8.41
C LYS A 80 -8.15 -7.57 -8.40
N THR A 81 -8.31 -6.86 -7.28
CA THR A 81 -9.40 -5.89 -7.10
C THR A 81 -9.26 -4.70 -8.05
N TYR A 82 -8.02 -4.27 -8.29
CA TYR A 82 -7.72 -3.09 -9.10
C TYR A 82 -7.00 -3.45 -10.42
N ASP A 83 -6.96 -4.71 -10.83
CA ASP A 83 -6.40 -5.17 -12.11
C ASP A 83 -4.96 -4.63 -12.39
N LEU A 84 -4.10 -4.64 -11.37
CA LEU A 84 -2.74 -4.10 -11.50
C LEU A 84 -1.87 -5.04 -12.34
N ASP A 85 -1.10 -4.47 -13.27
CA ASP A 85 -0.16 -5.23 -14.12
C ASP A 85 1.16 -5.53 -13.39
N ILE A 86 1.06 -6.33 -12.33
CA ILE A 86 2.19 -6.84 -11.56
C ILE A 86 1.78 -8.11 -10.80
N SER A 87 2.71 -9.05 -10.61
CA SER A 87 2.49 -10.19 -9.73
C SER A 87 2.78 -9.86 -8.26
N SER A 88 2.08 -10.52 -7.33
CA SER A 88 2.31 -10.40 -5.89
C SER A 88 3.77 -10.72 -5.49
N ARG A 89 4.40 -11.70 -6.15
CA ARG A 89 5.83 -12.01 -5.97
C ARG A 89 6.72 -10.84 -6.39
N ARG A 90 6.45 -10.21 -7.54
CA ARG A 90 7.24 -9.06 -8.00
C ARG A 90 7.06 -7.86 -7.07
N LEU A 91 5.83 -7.64 -6.57
CA LEU A 91 5.56 -6.60 -5.59
C LEU A 91 6.37 -6.80 -4.29
N LEU A 92 6.38 -8.03 -3.74
CA LEU A 92 7.19 -8.38 -2.58
C LEU A 92 8.68 -8.09 -2.81
N LEU A 93 9.21 -8.45 -3.98
CA LEU A 93 10.61 -8.20 -4.32
C LEU A 93 10.93 -6.70 -4.36
N LEU A 94 10.07 -5.88 -4.97
CA LEU A 94 10.26 -4.42 -5.00
C LEU A 94 10.28 -3.82 -3.60
N ILE A 95 9.38 -4.28 -2.72
CA ILE A 95 9.31 -3.84 -1.32
C ILE A 95 10.59 -4.22 -0.56
N LYS A 96 11.13 -5.43 -0.78
CA LYS A 96 12.34 -5.94 -0.11
C LYS A 96 13.62 -5.26 -0.61
N GLU A 97 13.68 -4.96 -1.90
CA GLU A 97 14.87 -4.43 -2.57
C GLU A 97 15.30 -3.07 -2.00
N GLY A 98 14.36 -2.13 -1.83
CA GLY A 98 14.63 -0.84 -1.21
C GLY A 98 15.56 0.09 -1.99
N SER A 99 15.88 -0.25 -3.25
CA SER A 99 16.64 0.62 -4.15
C SER A 99 15.81 1.83 -4.59
N PRO A 100 16.44 2.95 -4.99
CA PRO A 100 15.72 4.10 -5.55
C PRO A 100 14.80 3.72 -6.72
N ASP A 101 15.27 2.85 -7.61
CA ASP A 101 14.52 2.36 -8.77
C ASP A 101 13.30 1.51 -8.36
N ALA A 102 13.46 0.65 -7.35
CA ALA A 102 12.33 -0.10 -6.80
C ALA A 102 11.31 0.84 -6.14
N GLY A 103 11.78 1.88 -5.46
CA GLY A 103 10.95 2.93 -4.88
C GLY A 103 10.14 3.72 -5.91
N GLU A 104 10.73 4.04 -7.07
CA GLU A 104 10.01 4.69 -8.18
C GLU A 104 8.93 3.78 -8.75
N LYS A 105 9.25 2.50 -9.02
CA LYS A 105 8.28 1.52 -9.51
C LYS A 105 7.11 1.31 -8.54
N LEU A 106 7.39 1.25 -7.24
CA LEU A 106 6.34 1.16 -6.21
C LEU A 106 5.44 2.38 -6.22
N ARG A 107 6.03 3.58 -6.37
CA ARG A 107 5.26 4.82 -6.51
C ARG A 107 4.32 4.76 -7.72
N GLU A 108 4.81 4.35 -8.89
CA GLU A 108 3.98 4.15 -10.09
C GLU A 108 2.81 3.18 -9.86
N ILE A 109 3.07 2.06 -9.18
CA ILE A 109 2.04 1.07 -8.83
C ILE A 109 0.98 1.70 -7.92
N TRP A 110 1.39 2.42 -6.87
CA TRP A 110 0.46 3.08 -5.94
C TRP A 110 -0.35 4.18 -6.62
N ALA A 111 0.23 4.94 -7.56
CA ALA A 111 -0.51 5.91 -8.33
C ALA A 111 -1.53 5.26 -9.28
N SER A 112 -1.16 4.15 -9.92
CA SER A 112 -2.08 3.37 -10.76
C SER A 112 -3.26 2.85 -9.94
N LEU A 113 -2.98 2.24 -8.79
CA LEU A 113 -3.98 1.76 -7.85
C LEU A 113 -4.93 2.88 -7.41
N ALA A 114 -4.41 4.02 -6.97
CA ALA A 114 -5.23 5.15 -6.52
C ALA A 114 -6.16 5.67 -7.64
N ARG A 115 -5.66 5.79 -8.87
CA ARG A 115 -6.48 6.19 -10.04
C ARG A 115 -7.59 5.18 -10.34
N ARG A 116 -7.29 3.88 -10.22
CA ARG A 116 -8.26 2.82 -10.46
C ARG A 116 -9.31 2.76 -9.35
N SER A 117 -8.91 2.89 -8.09
CA SER A 117 -9.82 3.02 -6.94
C SER A 117 -10.78 4.18 -7.11
N PHE A 118 -10.27 5.35 -7.52
CA PHE A 118 -11.11 6.52 -7.77
C PHE A 118 -12.17 6.24 -8.84
N ARG A 119 -11.83 5.54 -9.94
CA ARG A 119 -12.79 5.16 -10.99
C ARG A 119 -13.82 4.15 -10.51
N SER A 120 -13.40 3.15 -9.73
CA SER A 120 -14.32 2.16 -9.15
C SER A 120 -15.28 2.78 -8.13
N GLY A 121 -14.81 3.77 -7.34
CA GLY A 121 -15.64 4.54 -6.43
C GLY A 121 -16.57 5.54 -7.12
N GLY A 122 -16.16 6.10 -8.26
CA GLY A 122 -17.00 6.98 -9.09
C GLY A 122 -18.17 6.24 -9.76
N GLN A 123 -17.99 4.98 -10.16
CA GLN A 123 -19.08 4.15 -10.69
C GLN A 123 -20.09 3.70 -9.63
N LEU A 124 -19.70 3.63 -8.36
CA LEU A 124 -20.62 3.30 -7.26
C LEU A 124 -21.56 4.46 -6.88
N HIS A 125 -21.30 5.68 -7.37
CA HIS A 125 -22.16 6.85 -7.11
C HIS A 125 -23.23 7.09 -8.19
N GLU A 126 -23.21 6.37 -9.31
CA GLU A 126 -24.24 6.43 -10.36
C GLU A 126 -25.42 5.47 -10.13
N TYR A 127 -25.42 4.71 -9.03
CA TYR A 127 -26.59 3.95 -8.57
C TYR A 127 -26.95 4.30 -7.12
N ARG A 128 -27.61 5.44 -6.97
CA ARG A 128 -28.63 5.60 -5.93
C ARG A 128 -29.87 6.19 -6.59
N GLU A 129 -30.88 5.32 -6.72
CA GLU A 129 -32.28 5.65 -6.94
C GLU A 129 -32.80 6.62 -5.86
#